data_AF-A0A7G2C1W3-F1
#
_entry.id   AF-A0A7G2C1W3-F1
#
_cell.length_a   1.000
_cell.length_b   1.000
_cell.length_c   1.000
_cell.angle_alpha   90.00
_cell.angle_beta   90.00
_cell.angle_gamma   90.00
#
_symmetry.space_group_name_H-M   'P 1'
#
loop_
_entity.id
_entity.type
_entity.pdbx_description
1 polymer ?
#
loop_
_entity_poly.entity_id
_entity_poly.type
_entity_poly.pdbx_seq_one_letter_code
_entity_poly.pdbx_strand_id
1 'polypeptide(L)'
;MSDTVSAAFFAQWIALQQQVTEGAIERSELRGEIRLLQERNNELKRENDEQKGKPSFLKQDYTELTKKYTELQNEQTELQTTNDALKRENDKLKEENHDIQKEMKGISERQKNELEEAEKKINELTQAKTESAVLEAKRNALLDKYFNLSTCQCDLIGLFNYCKVYRVPENVRRSVLADDTREELTLPDTLKNDVCGGSVGQFLEWMVVPLPELKTIIGNYDIAAHFYVQYKKGIVPLPLLKSFRAGYGNKREYNFTKESLLTVTAVGTCLEYFTTVLPLLPGVRWVNFPNLGQYTLPEDRRTMIGGGSVGEFLTTVVDLLSEPKSVKGFYEHVEDYHIAYKAGDISHDVLRAVWEERRHEPANSAGCSPRDFL
;
A
#
# COMPACT_ATOMS: atom_id res chain seq x y z
N MET A 1 37.92 147.54 114.71
CA MET A 1 36.97 146.65 115.40
C MET A 1 36.05 146.10 114.33
N SER A 2 36.35 144.91 113.82
CA SER A 2 35.77 143.65 114.33
C SER A 2 34.32 143.51 113.84
N ASP A 3 34.17 142.89 112.68
CA ASP A 3 33.57 141.56 112.57
C ASP A 3 32.45 141.38 111.53
N THR A 4 32.59 140.23 110.86
CA THR A 4 31.49 139.34 110.46
C THR A 4 30.56 139.83 109.35
N VAL A 5 31.05 139.72 108.12
CA VAL A 5 30.27 139.02 107.10
C VAL A 5 31.08 137.84 106.64
N SER A 6 30.55 136.63 106.65
CA SER A 6 29.48 136.05 107.46
C SER A 6 29.67 134.57 107.21
N ALA A 7 29.53 133.73 108.23
CA ALA A 7 29.44 132.29 108.01
C ALA A 7 28.42 131.94 106.89
N ALA A 8 27.42 132.81 106.65
CA ALA A 8 26.47 132.71 105.55
C ALA A 8 27.08 132.84 104.13
N PHE A 9 28.06 133.73 103.89
CA PHE A 9 28.65 133.90 102.55
C PHE A 9 29.58 132.73 102.20
N PHE A 10 30.40 132.28 103.15
CA PHE A 10 31.22 131.08 102.98
C PHE A 10 30.36 129.81 102.85
N ALA A 11 29.27 129.68 103.62
CA ALA A 11 28.31 128.59 103.46
C ALA A 11 27.62 128.63 102.09
N GLN A 12 27.27 129.82 101.58
CA GLN A 12 26.67 129.99 100.26
C GLN A 12 27.67 129.66 99.13
N TRP A 13 28.95 130.03 99.26
CA TRP A 13 30.00 129.68 98.30
C TRP A 13 30.32 128.18 98.31
N ILE A 14 30.44 127.56 99.49
CA ILE A 14 30.62 126.10 99.64
C ILE A 14 29.40 125.36 99.05
N ALA A 15 28.18 125.81 99.31
CA ALA A 15 26.97 125.23 98.72
C ALA A 15 26.95 125.36 97.18
N LEU A 16 27.41 126.49 96.64
CA LEU A 16 27.54 126.68 95.19
C LEU A 16 28.61 125.75 94.60
N GLN A 17 29.75 125.59 95.29
CA GLN A 17 30.84 124.72 94.86
C GLN A 17 30.45 123.24 94.93
N GLN A 18 29.66 122.86 95.94
CA GLN A 18 29.02 121.56 96.09
C GLN A 18 28.04 121.30 94.92
N GLN A 19 27.17 122.26 94.58
CA GLN A 19 26.28 122.13 93.41
C GLN A 19 27.05 122.02 92.09
N VAL A 20 28.15 122.75 91.94
CA VAL A 20 28.99 122.68 90.73
C VAL A 20 29.69 121.32 90.63
N THR A 21 30.13 120.75 91.75
CA THR A 21 30.78 119.42 91.79
C THR A 21 29.78 118.28 91.61
N GLU A 22 28.62 118.33 92.26
CA GLU A 22 27.51 117.39 92.04
C GLU A 22 27.02 117.45 90.59
N GLY A 23 26.81 118.65 90.04
CA GLY A 23 26.46 118.81 88.63
C GLY A 23 27.58 118.42 87.67
N ALA A 24 28.84 118.37 88.10
CA ALA A 24 29.95 117.84 87.29
C ALA A 24 30.00 116.30 87.33
N ILE A 25 29.69 115.69 88.48
CA ILE A 25 29.54 114.23 88.65
C ILE A 25 28.36 113.73 87.82
N GLU A 26 27.19 114.37 87.93
CA GLU A 26 25.99 114.01 87.15
C GLU A 26 26.24 114.16 85.64
N ARG A 27 26.93 115.24 85.21
CA ARG A 27 27.38 115.40 83.81
C ARG A 27 28.43 114.39 83.37
N SER A 28 29.17 113.77 84.29
CA SER A 28 30.11 112.69 84.00
C SER A 28 29.36 111.36 83.83
N GLU A 29 28.42 111.06 84.73
CA GLU A 29 27.56 109.87 84.69
C GLU A 29 26.69 109.84 83.44
N LEU A 30 25.98 110.95 83.14
CA LEU A 30 25.19 111.10 81.92
C LEU A 30 26.05 110.91 80.66
N ARG A 31 27.30 111.36 80.68
CA ARG A 31 28.23 111.19 79.55
C ARG A 31 28.72 109.74 79.43
N GLY A 32 28.78 109.00 80.54
CA GLY A 32 29.00 107.55 80.56
C GLY A 32 27.81 106.79 79.98
N GLU A 33 26.60 107.13 80.40
CA GLU A 33 25.36 106.53 79.87
C GLU A 33 25.19 106.80 78.38
N ILE A 34 25.46 108.03 77.90
CA ILE A 34 25.43 108.36 76.47
C ILE A 34 26.40 107.46 75.69
N ARG A 35 27.58 107.15 76.25
CA ARG A 35 28.58 106.31 75.61
C ARG A 35 28.12 104.84 75.53
N LEU A 36 27.56 104.30 76.60
CA LEU A 36 26.97 102.96 76.63
C LEU A 36 25.79 102.83 75.68
N LEU A 37 24.92 103.84 75.62
CA LEU A 37 23.81 103.88 74.67
C LEU A 37 24.30 103.94 73.22
N GLN A 38 25.38 104.68 72.93
CA GLN A 38 26.00 104.70 71.61
C GLN A 38 26.58 103.33 71.24
N GLU A 39 27.29 102.66 72.15
CA GLU A 39 27.80 101.31 71.92
C GLU A 39 26.67 100.31 71.67
N ARG A 40 25.61 100.34 72.50
CA ARG A 40 24.46 99.45 72.32
C ARG A 40 23.72 99.73 71.00
N ASN A 41 23.61 100.98 70.60
CA ASN A 41 22.98 101.35 69.33
C ASN A 41 23.82 100.86 68.13
N ASN A 42 25.15 100.94 68.22
CA ASN A 42 26.05 100.38 67.21
C ASN A 42 25.96 98.85 67.14
N GLU A 43 25.87 98.15 68.28
CA GLU A 43 25.66 96.70 68.37
C GLU A 43 24.35 96.27 67.69
N LEU A 44 23.24 96.92 68.08
CA LEU A 44 21.92 96.66 67.52
C LEU A 44 21.87 96.97 66.02
N LYS A 45 22.60 97.99 65.57
CA LYS A 45 22.70 98.31 64.14
C LYS A 45 23.41 97.19 63.37
N ARG A 46 24.51 96.63 63.89
CA ARG A 46 25.17 95.47 63.27
C ARG A 46 24.28 94.23 63.25
N GLU A 47 23.64 93.90 64.36
CA GLU A 47 22.70 92.77 64.43
C GLU A 47 21.55 92.93 63.43
N ASN A 48 21.00 94.15 63.33
CA ASN A 48 19.93 94.46 62.37
C ASN A 48 20.40 94.34 60.92
N ASP A 49 21.62 94.81 60.60
CA ASP A 49 22.20 94.65 59.26
C ASP A 49 22.46 93.17 58.92
N GLU A 50 22.93 92.37 59.88
CA GLU A 50 23.13 90.92 59.70
C GLU A 50 21.79 90.18 59.54
N GLN A 51 20.78 90.52 60.35
CA GLN A 51 19.44 89.96 60.23
C GLN A 51 18.79 90.35 58.91
N LYS A 52 19.03 91.57 58.40
CA LYS A 52 18.52 92.02 57.11
C LYS A 52 19.08 91.23 55.92
N GLY A 53 20.27 90.64 56.06
CA GLY A 53 20.88 89.75 55.06
C GLY A 53 20.35 88.31 55.06
N LYS A 54 19.93 87.77 56.21
CA LYS A 54 19.46 86.37 56.33
C LYS A 54 18.28 86.02 55.39
N PRO A 55 17.28 86.88 55.19
CA PRO A 55 16.18 86.64 54.25
C PRO A 55 16.63 86.45 52.80
N SER A 56 17.69 87.14 52.33
CA SER A 56 18.14 86.98 50.95
C SER A 56 18.83 85.64 50.72
N PHE A 57 19.64 85.18 51.68
CA PHE A 57 20.26 83.84 51.62
C PHE A 57 19.21 82.73 51.68
N LEU A 58 18.29 82.79 52.65
CA LEU A 58 17.19 81.82 52.77
C LEU A 58 16.32 81.76 51.51
N LYS A 59 16.08 82.91 50.87
CA LYS A 59 15.34 82.97 49.61
C LYS A 59 16.10 82.28 48.48
N GLN A 60 17.43 82.44 48.42
CA GLN A 60 18.27 81.79 47.43
C GLN A 60 18.30 80.27 47.63
N ASP A 61 18.51 79.80 48.86
CA ASP A 61 18.48 78.37 49.19
C ASP A 61 17.12 77.75 48.87
N TYR A 62 16.03 78.46 49.18
CA TYR A 62 14.68 78.02 48.84
C TYR A 62 14.47 77.89 47.32
N THR A 63 14.98 78.84 46.53
CA THR A 63 14.91 78.74 45.07
C THR A 63 15.72 77.58 44.50
N GLU A 64 16.90 77.30 45.04
CA GLU A 64 17.72 76.17 44.59
C GLU A 64 17.09 74.82 44.99
N LEU A 65 16.56 74.73 46.20
CA LEU A 65 15.86 73.53 46.67
C LEU A 65 14.59 73.26 45.85
N THR A 66 13.84 74.31 45.52
CA THR A 66 12.66 74.21 44.65
C THR A 66 13.06 73.68 43.26
N LYS A 67 14.17 74.18 42.70
CA LYS A 67 14.69 73.71 41.42
C LYS A 67 15.07 72.22 41.45
N LYS A 68 15.83 71.79 42.47
CA LYS A 68 16.19 70.37 42.65
C LYS A 68 14.95 69.48 42.83
N TYR A 69 13.95 69.96 43.58
CA TYR A 69 12.69 69.25 43.74
C TYR A 69 11.97 69.05 42.39
N THR A 70 11.91 70.09 41.55
CA THR A 70 11.31 69.97 40.21
C THR A 70 12.09 69.05 39.28
N GLU A 71 13.42 69.04 39.33
CA GLU A 71 14.27 68.14 38.56
C GLU A 71 14.03 66.68 38.96
N LEU A 72 14.07 66.37 40.26
CA LEU A 72 13.78 65.03 40.78
C LEU A 72 12.36 64.56 40.46
N GLN A 73 11.38 65.46 40.51
CA GLN A 73 10.01 65.14 40.14
C GLN A 73 9.91 64.76 38.66
N ASN A 74 10.62 65.48 37.77
CA ASN A 74 10.66 65.15 36.35
C ASN A 74 11.35 63.81 36.10
N GLU A 75 12.51 63.55 36.73
CA GLU A 75 13.21 62.26 36.64
C GLU A 75 12.34 61.10 37.11
N GLN A 76 11.58 61.28 38.20
CA GLN A 76 10.65 60.28 38.69
C GLN A 76 9.54 59.97 37.67
N THR A 77 9.01 61.00 36.99
CA THR A 77 8.01 60.79 35.94
C THR A 77 8.59 60.06 34.73
N GLU A 78 9.81 60.41 34.31
CA GLU A 78 10.50 59.72 33.20
C GLU A 78 10.75 58.25 33.54
N LEU A 79 11.31 57.96 34.71
CA LEU A 79 11.54 56.59 35.18
C LEU A 79 10.24 55.78 35.23
N GLN A 80 9.14 56.39 35.70
CA GLN A 80 7.84 55.73 35.71
C GLN A 80 7.37 55.38 34.30
N THR A 81 7.50 56.30 33.34
CA THR A 81 7.12 56.03 31.94
C THR A 81 7.97 54.95 31.28
N THR A 82 9.28 54.91 31.56
CA THR A 82 10.18 53.86 31.07
C THR A 82 9.83 52.51 31.68
N ASN A 83 9.54 52.46 32.98
CA ASN A 83 9.16 51.22 33.66
C ASN A 83 7.85 50.65 33.09
N ASP A 84 6.85 51.51 32.84
CA ASP A 84 5.60 51.10 32.22
C ASP A 84 5.78 50.61 30.77
N ALA A 85 6.74 51.18 30.03
CA ALA A 85 7.10 50.71 28.69
C ALA A 85 7.78 49.33 28.71
N LEU A 86 8.77 49.15 29.59
CA LEU A 86 9.47 47.87 29.77
C LEU A 86 8.52 46.76 30.24
N LYS A 87 7.56 47.09 31.12
CA LYS A 87 6.55 46.13 31.56
C LYS A 87 5.69 45.63 30.38
N ARG A 88 5.24 46.54 29.53
CA ARG A 88 4.48 46.20 28.30
C ARG A 88 5.28 45.33 27.34
N GLU A 89 6.57 45.64 27.15
CA GLU A 89 7.44 44.85 26.28
C GLU A 89 7.68 43.44 26.84
N ASN A 90 7.92 43.34 28.15
CA ASN A 90 8.08 42.06 28.82
C ASN A 90 6.83 41.18 28.72
N ASP A 91 5.64 41.77 28.83
CA ASP A 91 4.38 41.03 28.68
C ASP A 91 4.20 40.53 27.24
N LYS A 92 4.55 41.32 26.22
CA LYS A 92 4.57 40.86 24.81
C LYS A 92 5.54 39.71 24.58
N LEU A 93 6.77 39.83 25.10
CA LEU A 93 7.79 38.77 24.96
C LEU A 93 7.37 37.47 25.65
N LYS A 94 6.59 37.53 26.73
CA LYS A 94 6.03 36.34 27.37
C LYS A 94 4.98 35.67 26.50
N GLU A 95 4.12 36.44 25.84
CA GLU A 95 3.11 35.93 24.92
C GLU A 95 3.76 35.27 23.70
N GLU A 96 4.72 35.94 23.06
CA GLU A 96 5.48 35.38 21.93
C GLU A 96 6.20 34.09 22.32
N ASN A 97 6.82 34.03 23.50
CA ASN A 97 7.45 32.82 24.00
C ASN A 97 6.45 31.67 24.22
N HIS A 98 5.23 31.99 24.68
CA HIS A 98 4.19 30.98 24.85
C HIS A 98 3.74 30.41 23.50
N ASP A 99 3.56 31.27 22.50
CA ASP A 99 3.19 30.86 21.14
C ASP A 99 4.29 30.02 20.48
N ILE A 100 5.56 30.42 20.59
CA ILE A 100 6.70 29.64 20.10
C ILE A 100 6.74 28.25 20.75
N GLN A 101 6.53 28.15 22.07
CA GLN A 101 6.49 26.85 22.74
C GLN A 101 5.36 25.96 22.22
N LYS A 102 4.20 26.54 21.95
CA LYS A 102 3.04 25.82 21.40
C LYS A 102 3.32 25.35 19.97
N GLU A 103 3.90 26.19 19.13
CA GLU A 103 4.32 25.81 17.77
C GLU A 103 5.38 24.70 17.80
N MET A 104 6.39 24.83 18.66
CA MET A 104 7.46 23.85 18.78
C MET A 104 6.92 22.48 19.22
N LYS A 105 5.95 22.45 20.13
CA LYS A 105 5.25 21.22 20.52
C LYS A 105 4.49 20.62 19.33
N GLY A 106 3.74 21.44 18.58
CA GLY A 106 2.99 20.98 17.41
C GLY A 106 3.89 20.49 16.27
N ILE A 107 5.07 21.07 16.08
CA ILE A 107 6.09 20.58 15.14
C ILE A 107 6.64 19.22 15.62
N SER A 108 6.98 19.11 16.90
CA SER A 108 7.50 17.86 17.47
C SER A 108 6.50 16.70 17.36
N GLU A 109 5.22 16.94 17.61
CA GLU A 109 4.16 15.95 17.43
C GLU A 109 4.00 15.52 15.96
N ARG A 110 4.03 16.48 15.02
CA ARG A 110 3.99 16.17 13.58
C ARG A 110 5.18 15.33 13.14
N GLN A 111 6.39 15.73 13.51
CA GLN A 111 7.61 15.00 13.18
C GLN A 111 7.60 13.58 13.74
N LYS A 112 7.10 13.40 14.97
CA LYS A 112 6.96 12.07 15.58
C LYS A 112 6.00 11.18 14.78
N ASN A 113 4.85 11.71 14.37
CA ASN A 113 3.87 10.95 13.60
C ASN A 113 4.38 10.60 12.19
N GLU A 114 5.05 11.55 11.53
CA GLU A 114 5.67 11.32 10.22
C GLU A 114 6.78 10.26 10.30
N LEU A 115 7.57 10.25 11.38
CA LEU A 115 8.59 9.23 11.62
C LEU A 115 7.97 7.84 11.81
N GLU A 116 6.91 7.73 12.63
CA GLU A 116 6.21 6.46 12.88
C GLU A 116 5.59 5.90 11.59
N GLU A 117 5.01 6.75 10.74
CA GLU A 117 4.48 6.35 9.44
C GLU A 117 5.60 5.88 8.48
N ALA A 118 6.73 6.59 8.46
CA ALA A 118 7.88 6.21 7.64
C ALA A 118 8.49 4.87 8.09
N GLU A 119 8.63 4.64 9.40
CA GLU A 119 9.10 3.37 9.96
C GLU A 119 8.18 2.20 9.56
N LYS A 120 6.87 2.38 9.63
CA LYS A 120 5.90 1.39 9.18
C LYS A 120 6.08 1.03 7.70
N LYS A 121 6.22 2.04 6.83
CA LYS A 121 6.46 1.82 5.38
C LYS A 121 7.77 1.09 5.11
N ILE A 122 8.84 1.41 5.85
CA ILE A 122 10.14 0.73 5.73
C ILE A 122 10.00 -0.75 6.10
N ASN A 123 9.27 -1.07 7.16
CA ASN A 123 9.06 -2.46 7.59
C ASN A 123 8.26 -3.26 6.55
N GLU A 124 7.17 -2.69 6.02
CA GLU A 124 6.36 -3.30 4.95
C GLU A 124 7.20 -3.57 3.68
N LEU A 125 8.00 -2.58 3.24
CA LEU A 125 8.89 -2.73 2.09
C LEU A 125 9.97 -3.79 2.33
N THR A 126 10.53 -3.85 3.54
CA THR A 126 11.55 -4.84 3.91
C THR A 126 10.96 -6.24 3.88
N GLN A 127 9.76 -6.44 4.44
CA GLN A 127 9.06 -7.72 4.39
C GLN A 127 8.76 -8.15 2.94
N ALA A 128 8.18 -7.26 2.14
CA ALA A 128 7.88 -7.54 0.73
C ALA A 128 9.14 -7.90 -0.07
N LYS A 129 10.26 -7.21 0.19
CA LYS A 129 11.55 -7.52 -0.44
C LYS A 129 12.09 -8.89 -0.03
N THR A 130 11.99 -9.26 1.24
CA THR A 130 12.38 -10.60 1.72
C THR A 130 11.51 -11.69 1.10
N GLU A 131 10.19 -11.49 1.03
CA GLU A 131 9.26 -12.43 0.38
C GLU A 131 9.58 -12.60 -1.11
N SER A 132 9.82 -11.49 -1.82
CA SER A 132 10.24 -11.51 -3.22
C SER A 132 11.54 -12.29 -3.42
N ALA A 133 12.57 -12.05 -2.60
CA ALA A 133 13.84 -12.74 -2.67
C ALA A 133 13.70 -14.26 -2.39
N VAL A 134 12.81 -14.65 -1.46
CA VAL A 134 12.51 -16.06 -1.19
C VAL A 134 11.82 -16.72 -2.38
N LEU A 135 10.87 -16.03 -3.02
CA LEU A 135 10.20 -16.55 -4.22
C LEU A 135 11.17 -16.66 -5.40
N GLU A 136 12.06 -15.70 -5.58
CA GLU A 136 13.12 -15.72 -6.60
C GLU A 136 14.10 -16.87 -6.38
N ALA A 137 14.55 -17.09 -5.13
CA ALA A 137 15.40 -18.23 -4.80
C ALA A 137 14.71 -19.57 -5.09
N LYS A 138 13.41 -19.70 -4.77
CA LYS A 138 12.61 -20.89 -5.11
C LYS A 138 12.48 -21.07 -6.63
N ARG A 139 12.26 -19.99 -7.39
CA ARG A 139 12.21 -20.03 -8.86
C ARG A 139 13.54 -20.54 -9.41
N ASN A 140 14.66 -19.97 -8.98
CA ASN A 140 15.98 -20.36 -9.48
C ASN A 140 16.31 -21.82 -9.13
N ALA A 141 15.97 -22.28 -7.93
CA ALA A 141 16.13 -23.69 -7.56
C ALA A 141 15.27 -24.65 -8.41
N LEU A 142 14.08 -24.21 -8.86
CA LEU A 142 13.27 -24.99 -9.80
C LEU A 142 13.87 -25.01 -11.20
N LEU A 143 14.37 -23.87 -11.68
CA LEU A 143 15.06 -23.79 -12.97
C LEU A 143 16.30 -24.69 -12.97
N ASP A 144 17.17 -24.59 -11.97
CA ASP A 144 18.38 -25.42 -11.89
C ASP A 144 18.08 -26.93 -11.94
N LYS A 145 16.92 -27.34 -11.39
CA LYS A 145 16.54 -28.75 -11.29
C LYS A 145 15.77 -29.27 -12.50
N TYR A 146 14.87 -28.47 -13.05
CA TYR A 146 13.90 -28.93 -14.05
C TYR A 146 14.05 -28.25 -15.41
N PHE A 147 14.84 -27.18 -15.54
CA PHE A 147 15.04 -26.48 -16.80
C PHE A 147 16.35 -26.91 -17.46
N ASN A 148 16.25 -27.36 -18.70
CA ASN A 148 17.42 -27.70 -19.52
C ASN A 148 17.86 -26.48 -20.32
N LEU A 149 18.98 -25.88 -19.92
CA LEU A 149 19.58 -24.70 -20.56
C LEU A 149 19.95 -24.92 -22.04
N SER A 150 20.28 -26.14 -22.45
CA SER A 150 20.67 -26.43 -23.83
C SER A 150 19.48 -26.46 -24.79
N THR A 151 18.30 -26.81 -24.29
CA THR A 151 17.08 -26.92 -25.09
C THR A 151 16.05 -25.82 -24.78
N CYS A 152 16.29 -25.01 -23.75
CA CYS A 152 15.36 -24.02 -23.19
C CYS A 152 13.99 -24.62 -22.84
N GLN A 153 13.99 -25.81 -22.21
CA GLN A 153 12.79 -26.59 -21.95
C GLN A 153 12.76 -27.14 -20.53
N CYS A 154 11.59 -27.08 -19.90
CA CYS A 154 11.32 -27.70 -18.60
C CYS A 154 10.99 -29.21 -18.70
N ASP A 155 11.41 -30.01 -17.74
CA ASP A 155 10.78 -31.30 -17.45
C ASP A 155 9.40 -31.05 -16.83
N LEU A 156 8.37 -30.96 -17.67
CA LEU A 156 7.01 -30.61 -17.25
C LEU A 156 6.40 -31.63 -16.28
N ILE A 157 6.69 -32.92 -16.47
CA ILE A 157 6.14 -33.99 -15.61
C ILE A 157 6.83 -33.95 -14.24
N GLY A 158 8.17 -33.88 -14.23
CA GLY A 158 8.94 -33.75 -12.98
C GLY A 158 8.56 -32.48 -12.20
N LEU A 159 8.43 -31.35 -12.90
CA LEU A 159 8.00 -30.09 -12.31
C LEU A 159 6.57 -30.17 -11.75
N PHE A 160 5.64 -30.83 -12.45
CA PHE A 160 4.25 -31.01 -11.99
C PHE A 160 4.18 -31.78 -10.68
N ASN A 161 4.83 -32.95 -10.66
CA ASN A 161 4.86 -33.80 -9.48
C ASN A 161 5.49 -33.06 -8.29
N TYR A 162 6.57 -32.32 -8.52
CA TYR A 162 7.19 -31.49 -7.48
C TYR A 162 6.27 -30.39 -6.98
N CYS A 163 5.67 -29.60 -7.88
CA CYS A 163 4.78 -28.50 -7.52
C CYS A 163 3.57 -29.00 -6.72
N LYS A 164 3.05 -30.17 -7.08
CA LYS A 164 1.91 -30.79 -6.39
C LYS A 164 2.25 -31.23 -4.97
N VAL A 165 3.38 -31.93 -4.80
CA VAL A 165 3.83 -32.43 -3.49
C VAL A 165 4.19 -31.29 -2.55
N TYR A 166 4.93 -30.28 -3.02
CA TYR A 166 5.44 -29.19 -2.19
C TYR A 166 4.56 -27.94 -2.18
N ARG A 167 3.39 -27.98 -2.84
CA ARG A 167 2.44 -26.87 -2.95
C ARG A 167 3.12 -25.56 -3.37
N VAL A 168 3.92 -25.64 -4.44
CA VAL A 168 4.65 -24.49 -4.97
C VAL A 168 3.65 -23.39 -5.37
N PRO A 169 3.86 -22.12 -4.95
CA PRO A 169 2.99 -21.01 -5.33
C PRO A 169 2.84 -20.87 -6.84
N GLU A 170 1.63 -20.57 -7.30
CA GLU A 170 1.32 -20.49 -8.73
C GLU A 170 2.16 -19.45 -9.48
N ASN A 171 2.41 -18.29 -8.88
CA ASN A 171 3.26 -17.25 -9.48
C ASN A 171 4.70 -17.74 -9.72
N VAL A 172 5.28 -18.51 -8.78
CA VAL A 172 6.60 -19.12 -8.95
C VAL A 172 6.57 -20.15 -10.07
N ARG A 173 5.59 -21.07 -10.07
CA ARG A 173 5.43 -22.07 -11.12
C ARG A 173 5.31 -21.43 -12.51
N ARG A 174 4.42 -20.45 -12.67
CA ARG A 174 4.22 -19.74 -13.95
C ARG A 174 5.47 -19.00 -14.38
N SER A 175 6.21 -18.40 -13.44
CA SER A 175 7.46 -17.71 -13.76
C SER A 175 8.56 -18.65 -14.25
N VAL A 176 8.58 -19.91 -13.81
CA VAL A 176 9.49 -20.95 -14.36
C VAL A 176 9.04 -21.36 -15.76
N LEU A 177 7.74 -21.60 -15.95
CA LEU A 177 7.18 -22.00 -17.26
C LEU A 177 7.31 -20.91 -18.33
N ALA A 178 7.42 -19.64 -17.93
CA ALA A 178 7.63 -18.52 -18.85
C ALA A 178 8.99 -18.59 -19.57
N ASP A 179 9.97 -19.31 -19.01
CA ASP A 179 11.28 -19.52 -19.63
C ASP A 179 11.27 -20.68 -20.63
N ASP A 180 10.18 -21.46 -20.70
CA ASP A 180 10.05 -22.58 -21.61
C ASP A 180 9.63 -22.11 -23.01
N THR A 181 10.54 -22.26 -23.96
CA THR A 181 10.38 -21.76 -25.34
C THR A 181 9.97 -22.88 -26.31
N ARG A 182 9.37 -23.99 -25.83
CA ARG A 182 8.95 -25.04 -26.75
C ARG A 182 7.77 -24.58 -27.58
N GLU A 183 7.90 -24.75 -28.90
CA GLU A 183 6.77 -24.55 -29.81
C GLU A 183 5.94 -25.83 -30.00
N GLU A 184 6.54 -27.00 -29.74
CA GLU A 184 5.90 -28.31 -29.90
C GLU A 184 6.10 -29.16 -28.64
N LEU A 185 5.03 -29.77 -28.15
CA LEU A 185 5.05 -30.65 -26.98
C LEU A 185 4.55 -32.05 -27.34
N THR A 186 5.41 -33.06 -27.21
CA THR A 186 4.98 -34.46 -27.30
C THR A 186 4.64 -35.00 -25.92
N LEU A 187 3.40 -35.43 -25.72
CA LEU A 187 2.91 -36.07 -24.51
C LEU A 187 3.13 -37.58 -24.57
N PRO A 188 3.73 -38.20 -23.55
CA PRO A 188 3.98 -39.64 -23.54
C PRO A 188 2.67 -40.43 -23.37
N ASP A 189 2.61 -41.62 -23.95
CA ASP A 189 1.47 -42.55 -23.76
C ASP A 189 1.27 -42.94 -22.28
N THR A 190 2.35 -42.87 -21.49
CA THR A 190 2.36 -43.15 -20.05
C THR A 190 1.90 -41.98 -19.20
N LEU A 191 1.54 -40.83 -19.79
CA LEU A 191 1.24 -39.59 -19.04
C LEU A 191 0.22 -39.80 -17.92
N LYS A 192 -0.81 -40.63 -18.12
CA LYS A 192 -1.83 -40.94 -17.10
C LYS A 192 -1.22 -41.57 -15.83
N ASN A 193 -0.17 -42.37 -15.98
CA ASN A 193 0.53 -43.02 -14.87
C ASN A 193 1.63 -42.12 -14.28
N ASP A 194 2.20 -41.23 -15.09
CA ASP A 194 3.34 -40.40 -14.69
C ASP A 194 2.94 -39.16 -13.86
N VAL A 195 1.68 -38.74 -13.94
CA VAL A 195 1.11 -37.61 -13.17
C VAL A 195 0.69 -38.03 -11.76
N CYS A 196 1.68 -38.29 -10.90
CA CYS A 196 1.47 -38.72 -9.53
C CYS A 196 0.64 -37.71 -8.71
N GLY A 197 -0.49 -38.17 -8.15
CA GLY A 197 -1.33 -37.37 -7.26
C GLY A 197 -2.16 -36.28 -7.96
N GLY A 198 -2.31 -36.36 -9.28
CA GLY A 198 -3.15 -35.46 -10.07
C GLY A 198 -3.88 -36.17 -11.21
N SER A 199 -4.68 -35.42 -11.97
CA SER A 199 -5.27 -35.89 -13.23
C SER A 199 -4.53 -35.29 -14.43
N VAL A 200 -4.63 -35.95 -15.58
CA VAL A 200 -4.11 -35.40 -16.86
C VAL A 200 -4.69 -34.01 -17.12
N GLY A 201 -5.98 -33.80 -16.78
CA GLY A 201 -6.60 -32.48 -16.88
C GLY A 201 -5.89 -31.41 -16.05
N GLN A 202 -5.51 -31.71 -14.80
CA GLN A 202 -4.76 -30.78 -13.95
C GLN A 202 -3.35 -30.53 -14.47
N PHE A 203 -2.68 -31.57 -15.01
CA PHE A 203 -1.37 -31.41 -15.63
C PHE A 203 -1.42 -30.44 -16.82
N LEU A 204 -2.40 -30.60 -17.71
CA LEU A 204 -2.58 -29.71 -18.86
C LEU A 204 -2.80 -28.26 -18.42
N GLU A 205 -3.68 -28.05 -17.44
CA GLU A 205 -3.97 -26.73 -16.90
C GLU A 205 -2.74 -26.08 -16.23
N TRP A 206 -1.97 -26.84 -15.47
CA TRP A 206 -0.86 -26.29 -14.68
C TRP A 206 0.43 -26.14 -15.48
N MET A 207 0.69 -27.01 -16.45
CA MET A 207 1.98 -27.07 -17.12
C MET A 207 1.94 -26.77 -18.60
N VAL A 208 0.85 -27.09 -19.30
CA VAL A 208 0.79 -26.97 -20.76
C VAL A 208 0.17 -25.65 -21.19
N VAL A 209 -0.95 -25.26 -20.58
CA VAL A 209 -1.65 -24.01 -20.89
C VAL A 209 -0.80 -22.76 -20.63
N PRO A 210 0.04 -22.68 -19.58
CA PRO A 210 0.84 -21.48 -19.33
C PRO A 210 2.08 -21.32 -20.23
N LEU A 211 2.36 -22.27 -21.13
CA LEU A 211 3.53 -22.21 -22.00
C LEU A 211 3.34 -21.12 -23.06
N PRO A 212 4.21 -20.09 -23.09
CA PRO A 212 3.96 -18.88 -23.88
C PRO A 212 4.08 -19.09 -25.39
N GLU A 213 5.00 -19.96 -25.81
CA GLU A 213 5.33 -20.17 -27.23
C GLU A 213 4.74 -21.46 -27.80
N LEU A 214 3.98 -22.22 -26.99
CA LEU A 214 3.45 -23.50 -27.39
C LEU A 214 2.43 -23.34 -28.51
N LYS A 215 2.82 -23.80 -29.71
CA LYS A 215 1.98 -23.77 -30.90
C LYS A 215 1.32 -25.10 -31.15
N THR A 216 1.97 -26.24 -30.88
CA THR A 216 1.49 -27.57 -31.26
C THR A 216 1.62 -28.55 -30.11
N ILE A 217 0.59 -29.38 -29.91
CA ILE A 217 0.65 -30.49 -28.96
C ILE A 217 0.50 -31.79 -29.73
N ILE A 218 1.44 -32.69 -29.53
CA ILE A 218 1.49 -34.02 -30.10
C ILE A 218 1.16 -35.01 -29.00
N GLY A 219 0.07 -35.76 -29.13
CA GLY A 219 -0.33 -36.73 -28.11
C GLY A 219 -1.18 -37.85 -28.67
N ASN A 220 -1.44 -38.84 -27.83
CA ASN A 220 -2.31 -39.96 -28.19
C ASN A 220 -3.78 -39.49 -28.29
N TYR A 221 -4.54 -40.17 -29.14
CA TYR A 221 -5.98 -40.04 -29.33
C TYR A 221 -6.78 -40.03 -28.01
N ASP A 222 -6.36 -40.81 -27.02
CA ASP A 222 -7.02 -40.91 -25.71
C ASP A 222 -6.98 -39.58 -24.93
N ILE A 223 -6.05 -38.68 -25.25
CA ILE A 223 -5.89 -37.37 -24.59
C ILE A 223 -6.83 -36.31 -25.18
N ALA A 224 -7.33 -36.51 -26.40
CA ALA A 224 -8.16 -35.53 -27.10
C ALA A 224 -9.45 -35.18 -26.33
N ALA A 225 -10.06 -36.17 -25.67
CA ALA A 225 -11.24 -35.98 -24.83
C ALA A 225 -10.95 -35.03 -23.65
N HIS A 226 -9.82 -35.22 -22.97
CA HIS A 226 -9.42 -34.33 -21.88
C HIS A 226 -9.13 -32.91 -22.36
N PHE A 227 -8.53 -32.76 -23.55
CA PHE A 227 -8.23 -31.45 -24.13
C PHE A 227 -9.51 -30.66 -24.48
N TYR A 228 -10.49 -31.34 -25.08
CA TYR A 228 -11.81 -30.78 -25.33
C TYR A 228 -12.51 -30.34 -24.04
N VAL A 229 -12.44 -31.14 -22.98
CA VAL A 229 -13.05 -30.77 -21.69
C VAL A 229 -12.45 -29.49 -21.12
N GLN A 230 -11.13 -29.34 -21.21
CA GLN A 230 -10.49 -28.10 -20.75
C GLN A 230 -10.82 -26.90 -21.64
N TYR A 231 -11.04 -27.12 -22.94
CA TYR A 231 -11.55 -26.08 -23.83
C TYR A 231 -12.97 -25.65 -23.44
N LYS A 232 -13.88 -26.60 -23.17
CA LYS A 232 -15.25 -26.29 -22.74
C LYS A 232 -15.32 -25.56 -21.39
N LYS A 233 -14.31 -25.75 -20.53
CA LYS A 233 -14.14 -25.01 -19.28
C LYS A 233 -13.52 -23.61 -19.46
N GLY A 234 -13.15 -23.23 -20.68
CA GLY A 234 -12.49 -21.95 -20.97
C GLY A 234 -11.02 -21.87 -20.54
N ILE A 235 -10.42 -23.01 -20.16
CA ILE A 235 -9.03 -23.10 -19.68
C ILE A 235 -8.07 -23.25 -20.85
N VAL A 236 -8.37 -24.16 -21.78
CA VAL A 236 -7.61 -24.32 -23.02
C VAL A 236 -8.20 -23.39 -24.09
N PRO A 237 -7.42 -22.46 -24.66
CA PRO A 237 -7.92 -21.58 -25.70
C PRO A 237 -8.12 -22.37 -27.01
N LEU A 238 -9.14 -22.02 -27.79
CA LEU A 238 -9.47 -22.70 -29.05
C LEU A 238 -8.28 -22.85 -30.02
N PRO A 239 -7.38 -21.86 -30.21
CA PRO A 239 -6.19 -22.03 -31.04
C PRO A 239 -5.30 -23.20 -30.60
N LEU A 240 -5.14 -23.39 -29.29
CA LEU A 240 -4.34 -24.49 -28.74
C LEU A 240 -5.05 -25.85 -28.90
N LEU A 241 -6.39 -25.88 -28.79
CA LEU A 241 -7.18 -27.07 -29.14
C LEU A 241 -7.00 -27.42 -30.61
N LYS A 242 -7.11 -26.45 -31.51
CA LYS A 242 -6.97 -26.66 -32.96
C LYS A 242 -5.57 -27.09 -33.39
N SER A 243 -4.56 -26.79 -32.57
CA SER A 243 -3.20 -27.20 -32.84
C SER A 243 -2.81 -28.53 -32.21
N PHE A 244 -3.73 -29.18 -31.49
CA PHE A 244 -3.59 -30.58 -31.13
C PHE A 244 -3.47 -31.41 -32.40
N ARG A 245 -2.34 -32.10 -32.52
CA ARG A 245 -2.09 -33.08 -33.57
C ARG A 245 -1.99 -34.44 -32.89
N ALA A 246 -2.77 -35.41 -33.33
CA ALA A 246 -2.51 -36.77 -32.88
C ALA A 246 -1.12 -37.20 -33.38
N GLY A 247 -0.26 -37.55 -32.43
CA GLY A 247 1.10 -37.98 -32.67
C GLY A 247 1.25 -39.48 -32.64
N TYR A 248 2.14 -39.99 -33.50
CA TYR A 248 2.63 -41.37 -33.52
C TYR A 248 1.55 -42.45 -33.39
N GLY A 249 0.96 -42.75 -34.53
CA GLY A 249 0.39 -44.05 -34.80
C GLY A 249 -0.21 -44.03 -36.19
N ASN A 250 0.14 -44.99 -37.03
CA ASN A 250 -0.69 -45.38 -38.17
C ASN A 250 -2.05 -45.95 -37.71
N LYS A 251 -2.50 -45.61 -36.50
CA LYS A 251 -3.82 -45.92 -35.96
C LYS A 251 -4.78 -45.02 -36.71
N ARG A 252 -5.29 -45.59 -37.78
CA ARG A 252 -6.49 -45.13 -38.46
C ARG A 252 -7.72 -45.24 -37.55
N GLU A 253 -7.59 -45.73 -36.32
CA GLU A 253 -8.66 -45.98 -35.36
C GLU A 253 -8.60 -45.00 -34.16
N TYR A 254 -9.74 -44.40 -33.85
CA TYR A 254 -9.99 -43.56 -32.68
C TYR A 254 -10.89 -44.29 -31.69
N ASN A 255 -10.33 -44.64 -30.52
CA ASN A 255 -11.06 -45.38 -29.48
C ASN A 255 -11.79 -44.40 -28.54
N PHE A 256 -13.09 -44.25 -28.71
CA PHE A 256 -13.93 -43.47 -27.80
C PHE A 256 -14.41 -44.35 -26.64
N THR A 257 -13.58 -44.42 -25.60
CA THR A 257 -13.83 -45.26 -24.43
C THR A 257 -15.00 -44.74 -23.57
N LYS A 258 -15.49 -45.59 -22.65
CA LYS A 258 -16.48 -45.21 -21.64
C LYS A 258 -16.02 -44.02 -20.78
N GLU A 259 -14.73 -43.93 -20.44
CA GLU A 259 -14.18 -42.81 -19.66
C GLU A 259 -14.27 -41.51 -20.47
N SER A 260 -13.93 -41.56 -21.76
CA SER A 260 -14.06 -40.42 -22.69
C SER A 260 -15.52 -39.99 -22.84
N LEU A 261 -16.44 -40.93 -22.96
CA LEU A 261 -17.89 -40.67 -23.02
C LEU A 261 -18.36 -39.89 -21.78
N LEU A 262 -18.09 -40.40 -20.58
CA LEU A 262 -18.49 -39.76 -19.32
C LEU A 262 -17.85 -38.38 -19.15
N THR A 263 -16.58 -38.26 -19.55
CA THR A 263 -15.82 -37.01 -19.44
C THR A 263 -16.36 -35.93 -20.38
N VAL A 264 -16.68 -36.29 -21.62
CA VAL A 264 -17.25 -35.38 -22.63
C VAL A 264 -18.67 -34.96 -22.26
N THR A 265 -19.52 -35.92 -21.89
CA THR A 265 -20.93 -35.66 -21.56
C THR A 265 -21.11 -34.81 -20.31
N ALA A 266 -20.12 -34.78 -19.41
CA ALA A 266 -20.10 -33.88 -18.27
C ALA A 266 -20.00 -32.39 -18.64
N VAL A 267 -19.57 -32.04 -19.86
CA VAL A 267 -19.37 -30.65 -20.30
C VAL A 267 -20.05 -30.28 -21.62
N GLY A 268 -20.73 -31.22 -22.27
CA GLY A 268 -21.34 -31.02 -23.59
C GLY A 268 -21.97 -32.29 -24.14
N THR A 269 -22.20 -32.34 -25.45
CA THR A 269 -22.73 -33.53 -26.13
C THR A 269 -21.63 -34.25 -26.90
N CYS A 270 -21.80 -35.55 -27.16
CA CYS A 270 -20.86 -36.29 -28.01
C CYS A 270 -20.84 -35.72 -29.43
N LEU A 271 -21.98 -35.30 -29.97
CA LEU A 271 -22.03 -34.68 -31.29
C LEU A 271 -21.14 -33.43 -31.37
N GLU A 272 -21.24 -32.55 -30.39
CA GLU A 272 -20.38 -31.36 -30.30
C GLU A 272 -18.90 -31.73 -30.17
N TYR A 273 -18.59 -32.75 -29.38
CA TYR A 273 -17.23 -33.25 -29.25
C TYR A 273 -16.66 -33.74 -30.58
N PHE A 274 -17.34 -34.66 -31.25
CA PHE A 274 -16.83 -35.27 -32.48
C PHE A 274 -16.74 -34.24 -33.62
N THR A 275 -17.69 -33.33 -33.74
CA THR A 275 -17.62 -32.22 -34.71
C THR A 275 -16.47 -31.26 -34.43
N THR A 276 -16.06 -31.11 -33.16
CA THR A 276 -14.92 -30.27 -32.79
C THR A 276 -13.59 -30.99 -32.98
N VAL A 277 -13.52 -32.26 -32.58
CA VAL A 277 -12.25 -32.99 -32.41
C VAL A 277 -11.88 -33.85 -33.62
N LEU A 278 -12.82 -34.51 -34.31
CA LEU A 278 -12.47 -35.33 -35.48
C LEU A 278 -11.78 -34.53 -36.61
N PRO A 279 -12.20 -33.29 -36.94
CA PRO A 279 -11.49 -32.51 -37.95
C PRO A 279 -10.02 -32.23 -37.60
N LEU A 280 -9.67 -32.29 -36.32
CA LEU A 280 -8.30 -32.12 -35.82
C LEU A 280 -7.48 -33.42 -35.91
N LEU A 281 -8.12 -34.53 -36.28
CA LEU A 281 -7.55 -35.87 -36.35
C LEU A 281 -7.62 -36.43 -37.80
N PRO A 282 -6.99 -35.79 -38.79
CA PRO A 282 -7.19 -36.11 -40.21
C PRO A 282 -6.73 -37.53 -40.63
N GLY A 283 -5.96 -38.22 -39.78
CA GLY A 283 -5.54 -39.61 -40.00
C GLY A 283 -6.58 -40.66 -39.56
N VAL A 284 -7.62 -40.26 -38.83
CA VAL A 284 -8.65 -41.18 -38.31
C VAL A 284 -9.62 -41.54 -39.42
N ARG A 285 -9.76 -42.85 -39.64
CA ARG A 285 -10.69 -43.45 -40.60
C ARG A 285 -11.75 -44.31 -39.90
N TRP A 286 -11.45 -44.76 -38.69
CA TRP A 286 -12.29 -45.65 -37.91
C TRP A 286 -12.55 -45.03 -36.54
N VAL A 287 -13.81 -44.99 -36.10
CA VAL A 287 -14.15 -44.68 -34.71
C VAL A 287 -14.66 -45.96 -34.07
N ASN A 288 -14.00 -46.37 -33.01
CA ASN A 288 -14.38 -47.53 -32.24
C ASN A 288 -14.90 -47.10 -30.88
N PHE A 289 -16.00 -47.71 -30.48
CA PHE A 289 -16.69 -47.49 -29.22
C PHE A 289 -16.51 -48.75 -28.36
N PRO A 290 -15.28 -49.03 -27.86
CA PRO A 290 -14.98 -50.31 -27.23
C PRO A 290 -15.85 -50.52 -25.99
N ASN A 291 -16.53 -51.66 -25.97
CA ASN A 291 -17.37 -52.12 -24.86
C ASN A 291 -18.58 -51.22 -24.55
N LEU A 292 -18.95 -50.26 -25.40
CA LEU A 292 -20.14 -49.44 -25.13
C LEU A 292 -21.42 -50.28 -25.19
N GLY A 293 -21.53 -51.22 -26.13
CA GLY A 293 -22.65 -52.17 -26.17
C GLY A 293 -22.80 -53.06 -24.92
N GLN A 294 -21.69 -53.36 -24.23
CA GLN A 294 -21.68 -54.29 -23.08
C GLN A 294 -22.06 -53.63 -21.75
N TYR A 295 -21.87 -52.32 -21.60
CA TYR A 295 -22.16 -51.60 -20.37
C TYR A 295 -23.46 -50.79 -20.42
N THR A 296 -24.23 -50.93 -21.50
CA THR A 296 -25.40 -50.08 -21.80
C THR A 296 -26.64 -50.94 -21.98
N LEU A 297 -27.03 -51.64 -20.90
CA LEU A 297 -28.35 -52.22 -20.75
C LEU A 297 -28.97 -51.68 -19.45
N PRO A 298 -30.16 -51.06 -19.48
CA PRO A 298 -30.90 -50.45 -20.58
C PRO A 298 -31.06 -48.94 -20.32
N GLU A 299 -30.11 -48.14 -20.78
CA GLU A 299 -30.22 -46.69 -20.76
C GLU A 299 -30.27 -46.20 -22.21
N ASP A 300 -31.24 -45.35 -22.49
CA ASP A 300 -31.51 -44.78 -23.81
C ASP A 300 -30.21 -44.27 -24.45
N ARG A 301 -29.82 -44.86 -25.60
CA ARG A 301 -28.63 -44.46 -26.38
C ARG A 301 -28.64 -42.98 -26.75
N ARG A 302 -29.81 -42.34 -26.82
CA ARG A 302 -29.93 -40.89 -27.01
C ARG A 302 -29.42 -40.13 -25.80
N THR A 303 -29.75 -40.58 -24.60
CA THR A 303 -29.28 -39.98 -23.34
C THR A 303 -27.78 -40.17 -23.19
N MET A 304 -27.24 -41.32 -23.63
CA MET A 304 -25.80 -41.58 -23.59
C MET A 304 -24.97 -40.55 -24.37
N ILE A 305 -25.40 -40.14 -25.55
CA ILE A 305 -24.66 -39.16 -26.37
C ILE A 305 -24.86 -37.71 -25.89
N GLY A 306 -25.54 -37.52 -24.76
CA GLY A 306 -25.92 -36.21 -24.21
C GLY A 306 -27.23 -35.65 -24.77
N GLY A 307 -28.09 -36.49 -25.35
CA GLY A 307 -29.35 -36.13 -26.01
C GLY A 307 -29.25 -36.11 -27.54
N GLY A 308 -30.40 -36.03 -28.23
CA GLY A 308 -30.49 -35.93 -29.69
C GLY A 308 -30.73 -37.25 -30.43
N SER A 309 -30.58 -37.22 -31.75
CA SER A 309 -30.80 -38.39 -32.63
C SER A 309 -29.53 -39.21 -32.77
N VAL A 310 -29.61 -40.50 -32.44
CA VAL A 310 -28.50 -41.46 -32.65
C VAL A 310 -28.12 -41.54 -34.14
N GLY A 311 -29.11 -41.49 -35.04
CA GLY A 311 -28.87 -41.52 -36.48
C GLY A 311 -28.13 -40.29 -36.99
N GLU A 312 -28.52 -39.10 -36.51
CA GLU A 312 -27.84 -37.85 -36.85
C GLU A 312 -26.39 -37.85 -36.33
N PHE A 313 -26.20 -38.31 -35.09
CA PHE A 313 -24.89 -38.44 -34.49
C PHE A 313 -23.97 -39.35 -35.29
N LEU A 314 -24.40 -40.59 -35.58
CA LEU A 314 -23.61 -41.55 -36.32
C LEU A 314 -23.36 -41.11 -37.76
N THR A 315 -24.36 -40.50 -38.41
CA THR A 315 -24.20 -39.96 -39.77
C THR A 315 -23.14 -38.86 -39.78
N THR A 316 -23.20 -37.93 -38.84
CA THR A 316 -22.21 -36.86 -38.70
C THR A 316 -20.81 -37.42 -38.46
N VAL A 317 -20.67 -38.39 -37.56
CA VAL A 317 -19.37 -39.04 -37.29
C VAL A 317 -18.83 -39.68 -38.56
N VAL A 318 -19.66 -40.42 -39.31
CA VAL A 318 -19.27 -41.05 -40.57
C VAL A 318 -18.87 -40.00 -41.62
N ASP A 319 -19.57 -38.87 -41.72
CA ASP A 319 -19.24 -37.83 -42.70
C ASP A 319 -17.93 -37.09 -42.42
N LEU A 320 -17.49 -37.07 -41.16
CA LEU A 320 -16.23 -36.47 -40.75
C LEU A 320 -15.00 -37.38 -40.95
N LEU A 321 -15.20 -38.67 -41.23
CA LEU A 321 -14.11 -39.65 -41.37
C LEU A 321 -13.55 -39.70 -42.79
N SER A 322 -12.24 -39.91 -42.88
CA SER A 322 -11.56 -40.10 -44.18
C SER A 322 -11.73 -41.53 -44.70
N GLU A 323 -11.83 -41.68 -46.02
CA GLU A 323 -12.00 -42.99 -46.66
C GLU A 323 -10.74 -43.88 -46.60
N PRO A 324 -10.88 -45.22 -46.44
CA PRO A 324 -12.13 -45.94 -46.18
C PRO A 324 -12.59 -45.75 -44.73
N LYS A 325 -13.86 -45.36 -44.54
CA LYS A 325 -14.41 -45.00 -43.23
C LYS A 325 -15.17 -46.12 -42.54
N SER A 326 -15.08 -46.22 -41.21
CA SER A 326 -15.84 -47.20 -40.43
C SER A 326 -16.18 -46.72 -39.02
N VAL A 327 -17.27 -47.25 -38.47
CA VAL A 327 -17.69 -47.03 -37.09
C VAL A 327 -18.03 -48.37 -36.45
N LYS A 328 -17.49 -48.65 -35.26
CA LYS A 328 -17.66 -49.93 -34.56
C LYS A 328 -18.00 -49.78 -33.09
N GLY A 329 -18.59 -50.83 -32.51
CA GLY A 329 -18.78 -50.98 -31.06
C GLY A 329 -19.90 -50.13 -30.47
N PHE A 330 -20.56 -49.30 -31.29
CA PHE A 330 -21.69 -48.50 -30.84
C PHE A 330 -22.92 -49.38 -30.58
N TYR A 331 -23.12 -50.40 -31.42
CA TYR A 331 -23.96 -51.54 -31.12
C TYR A 331 -23.08 -52.78 -30.90
N GLU A 332 -23.59 -53.73 -30.11
CA GLU A 332 -22.86 -54.94 -29.73
C GLU A 332 -22.70 -55.90 -30.92
N HIS A 333 -23.76 -56.05 -31.71
CA HIS A 333 -23.80 -56.96 -32.85
C HIS A 333 -24.07 -56.21 -34.17
N VAL A 334 -23.60 -56.75 -35.30
CA VAL A 334 -23.82 -56.14 -36.63
C VAL A 334 -25.30 -56.21 -37.01
N GLU A 335 -25.98 -57.25 -36.53
CA GLU A 335 -27.42 -57.45 -36.64
C GLU A 335 -28.18 -56.29 -36.01
N ASP A 336 -27.69 -55.71 -34.90
CA ASP A 336 -28.31 -54.56 -34.25
C ASP A 336 -28.26 -53.30 -35.12
N TYR A 337 -27.16 -53.10 -35.86
CA TYR A 337 -27.08 -52.02 -36.85
C TYR A 337 -28.10 -52.22 -37.97
N HIS A 338 -28.32 -53.46 -38.42
CA HIS A 338 -29.33 -53.75 -39.43
C HIS A 338 -30.76 -53.50 -38.90
N ILE A 339 -31.03 -53.88 -37.65
CA ILE A 339 -32.32 -53.61 -36.98
C ILE A 339 -32.55 -52.11 -36.86
N ALA A 340 -31.55 -51.34 -36.40
CA ALA A 340 -31.63 -49.89 -36.30
C ALA A 340 -31.86 -49.23 -37.67
N TYR A 341 -31.23 -49.74 -38.74
CA TYR A 341 -31.47 -49.25 -40.10
C TYR A 341 -32.91 -49.53 -40.56
N LYS A 342 -33.43 -50.75 -40.35
CA LYS A 342 -34.82 -51.10 -40.70
C LYS A 342 -35.84 -50.30 -39.90
N ALA A 343 -35.50 -49.92 -38.67
CA ALA A 343 -36.31 -49.03 -37.83
C ALA A 343 -36.25 -47.54 -38.26
N GLY A 344 -35.32 -47.17 -39.17
CA GLY A 344 -35.10 -45.79 -39.59
C GLY A 344 -34.28 -44.96 -38.59
N ASP A 345 -33.68 -45.60 -37.58
CA ASP A 345 -32.87 -44.93 -36.55
C ASP A 345 -31.47 -44.55 -37.06
N ILE A 346 -30.96 -45.21 -38.10
CA ILE A 346 -29.68 -44.89 -38.74
C ILE A 346 -29.80 -44.88 -40.26
N SER A 347 -28.92 -44.14 -40.94
CA SER A 347 -28.90 -44.06 -42.40
C SER A 347 -28.24 -45.29 -43.05
N HIS A 348 -28.51 -45.49 -44.33
CA HIS A 348 -27.88 -46.54 -45.13
C HIS A 348 -26.35 -46.37 -45.20
N ASP A 349 -25.85 -45.14 -45.21
CA ASP A 349 -24.41 -44.86 -45.28
C ASP A 349 -23.68 -45.20 -43.98
N VAL A 350 -24.35 -45.00 -42.83
CA VAL A 350 -23.85 -45.50 -41.54
C VAL A 350 -23.78 -47.02 -41.54
N LEU A 351 -24.84 -47.70 -42.01
CA LEU A 351 -24.82 -49.16 -42.15
C LEU A 351 -23.68 -49.61 -43.09
N ARG A 352 -23.47 -48.93 -44.22
CA ARG A 352 -22.38 -49.26 -45.15
C ARG A 352 -20.99 -49.12 -44.51
N ALA A 353 -20.74 -48.03 -43.77
CA ALA A 353 -19.46 -47.78 -43.10
C ALA A 353 -19.13 -48.88 -42.07
N VAL A 354 -20.12 -49.49 -41.43
CA VAL A 354 -19.94 -50.62 -40.51
C VAL A 354 -19.52 -51.89 -41.27
N TRP A 355 -19.96 -52.08 -42.51
CA TRP A 355 -19.77 -53.31 -43.30
C TRP A 355 -18.54 -53.31 -44.21
N GLU A 356 -18.06 -52.16 -44.69
CA GLU A 356 -16.96 -52.07 -45.67
C GLU A 356 -15.61 -52.63 -45.14
N GLU A 357 -15.42 -52.71 -43.83
CA GLU A 357 -14.20 -53.27 -43.26
C GLU A 357 -14.10 -54.80 -43.35
N ARG A 358 -15.23 -55.53 -43.31
CA ARG A 358 -15.23 -57.00 -43.42
C ARG A 358 -14.71 -57.51 -44.76
N ARG A 359 -14.57 -56.64 -45.77
CA ARG A 359 -13.93 -56.97 -47.06
C ARG A 359 -12.40 -56.86 -47.04
N HIS A 360 -11.82 -56.24 -46.00
CA HIS A 360 -10.38 -56.01 -45.88
C HIS A 360 -9.70 -56.84 -44.76
N GLU A 361 -10.45 -57.59 -43.95
CA GLU A 361 -9.88 -58.63 -43.09
C GLU A 361 -9.54 -59.89 -43.92
N PRO A 362 -8.32 -60.47 -43.79
CA PRO A 362 -7.98 -61.70 -44.48
C PRO A 362 -8.94 -62.83 -44.04
N ALA A 363 -9.56 -63.48 -45.02
CA ALA A 363 -10.59 -64.50 -44.85
C ALA A 363 -10.09 -65.72 -44.06
N ASN A 364 -10.09 -65.61 -42.74
CA ASN A 364 -9.83 -66.70 -41.80
C ASN A 364 -10.81 -66.62 -40.62
N SER A 365 -12.11 -66.47 -40.90
CA SER A 365 -13.18 -67.05 -40.05
C SER A 365 -14.56 -66.77 -40.67
N ALA A 366 -15.37 -67.83 -40.77
CA ALA A 366 -16.82 -67.83 -40.96
C ALA A 366 -17.40 -67.17 -42.24
N GLY A 367 -17.41 -67.93 -43.35
CA GLY A 367 -18.64 -68.58 -43.86
C GLY A 367 -19.88 -67.77 -44.27
N CYS A 368 -19.91 -66.44 -44.29
CA CYS A 368 -21.04 -65.69 -44.84
C CYS A 368 -20.61 -64.68 -45.92
N SER A 369 -21.10 -64.91 -47.14
CA SER A 369 -20.87 -64.06 -48.31
C SER A 369 -21.65 -62.74 -48.18
N PRO A 370 -21.03 -61.57 -48.41
CA PRO A 370 -21.70 -60.26 -48.36
C PRO A 370 -22.77 -60.01 -49.43
N ARG A 371 -23.05 -60.98 -50.31
CA ARG A 371 -24.00 -60.80 -51.43
C ARG A 371 -25.46 -61.11 -51.09
N ASP A 372 -25.73 -61.66 -49.90
CA ASP A 372 -27.07 -62.15 -49.57
C ASP A 372 -27.95 -61.12 -48.80
N PHE A 373 -27.45 -59.89 -48.58
CA PHE A 373 -28.14 -58.87 -47.76
C PHE A 373 -28.16 -57.45 -48.34
N LEU A 374 -27.79 -57.27 -49.62
CA LEU A 374 -27.93 -56.00 -50.34
C LEU A 374 -29.28 -55.91 -51.06
#